data_AF-A0A2Z4FNV4-F1
#
_entry.id   AF-A0A2Z4FNV4-F1
#
_cell.length_a   1.000
_cell.length_b   1.000
_cell.length_c   1.000
_cell.angle_alpha   90.00
_cell.angle_beta   90.00
_cell.angle_gamma   90.00
#
_symmetry.space_group_name_H-M   'P 1'
#
loop_
_entity.id
_entity.type
_entity.pdbx_description
1 polymer ?
#
loop_
_entity_poly.entity_id
_entity_poly.type
_entity_poly.pdbx_seq_one_letter_code
_entity_poly.pdbx_strand_id
1 'polypeptide(L)'
;MMPHDLLATVTPAFISNIFEFFFLTEAGYISLLVIVCAAVFYFISWMDRRREKCWRRVGESRGLRYDDSGSYPKLGGTINGVTVVAEVIRVQKNYAVRVTARPSTTLPEGLFIRPEGLFQKVGKALGGEDIQVGDLQLDKRYIFQGQDPIKTRELIKHPAVKDALLSLQKHTDSMRVEQGVVYLREPEQGRSEARLTRYIDQIVAIAAAFDKAASDLAKPDTPPALPPEALASNSGEPGDWW
;
A
#
# COMPACT_ATOMS: atom_id res chain seq x y z
N MET A 1 28.05 64.42 54.28
CA MET A 1 26.65 64.42 54.74
C MET A 1 25.88 63.45 53.86
N MET A 2 25.81 62.19 54.30
CA MET A 2 25.12 61.06 53.64
C MET A 2 24.44 60.29 54.77
N PRO A 3 23.11 60.06 54.75
CA PRO A 3 22.45 59.29 55.80
C PRO A 3 22.79 57.81 55.63
N HIS A 4 23.33 57.22 56.70
CA HIS A 4 23.92 55.89 56.77
C HIS A 4 22.96 54.81 57.32
N ASP A 5 21.65 55.06 57.29
CA ASP A 5 20.65 54.21 57.95
C ASP A 5 19.51 53.85 57.01
N LEU A 6 19.69 52.75 56.27
CA LEU A 6 18.62 52.04 55.57
C LEU A 6 18.92 50.53 55.55
N LEU A 7 19.36 49.97 56.69
CA LEU A 7 19.27 48.53 56.93
C LEU A 7 17.91 48.24 57.56
N ALA A 8 16.89 48.19 56.71
CA ALA A 8 15.55 47.74 57.10
C ALA A 8 15.64 46.30 57.63
N THR A 9 15.17 46.12 58.85
CA THR A 9 15.04 44.85 59.55
C THR A 9 14.09 43.93 58.79
N VAL A 10 14.65 42.98 58.03
CA VAL A 10 13.89 41.87 57.48
C VAL A 10 13.46 40.99 58.65
N THR A 11 12.16 40.99 58.97
CA THR A 11 11.62 40.17 60.04
C THR A 11 11.54 38.70 59.60
N PRO A 12 11.83 37.71 60.48
CA PRO A 12 11.78 36.29 60.16
C PRO A 12 10.43 35.80 59.57
N ALA A 13 9.34 36.52 59.87
CA ALA A 13 8.01 36.24 59.34
C ALA A 13 7.89 36.49 57.82
N PHE A 14 8.68 37.40 57.26
CA PHE A 14 8.68 37.68 55.81
C PHE A 14 9.37 36.56 55.00
N ILE A 15 10.38 35.90 55.57
CA ILE A 15 11.10 34.79 54.93
C ILE A 15 10.26 33.51 54.94
N SER A 16 9.44 33.26 55.97
CA SER A 16 8.57 32.07 56.02
C SER A 16 7.42 32.09 55.00
N ASN A 17 6.83 33.26 54.71
CA ASN A 17 5.78 33.39 53.69
C ASN A 17 6.30 33.19 52.26
N ILE A 18 7.57 33.49 51.97
CA ILE A 18 8.17 33.26 50.66
C ILE A 18 8.38 31.75 50.44
N PHE A 19 8.76 30.99 51.46
CA PHE A 19 8.95 29.54 51.33
C PHE A 19 7.64 28.76 51.14
N GLU A 20 6.53 29.13 51.82
CA GLU A 20 5.24 28.47 51.59
C GLU A 20 4.69 28.70 50.19
N PHE A 21 4.91 29.90 49.61
CA PHE A 21 4.52 30.17 48.23
C PHE A 21 5.34 29.35 47.22
N PHE A 22 6.63 29.11 47.48
CA PHE A 22 7.46 28.26 46.62
C PHE A 22 7.08 26.76 46.73
N PHE A 23 6.79 26.24 47.93
CA PHE A 23 6.40 24.83 48.10
C PHE A 23 5.01 24.48 47.51
N LEU A 24 4.05 25.43 47.54
CA LEU A 24 2.77 25.27 46.85
C LEU A 24 2.92 25.26 45.32
N THR A 25 3.95 25.94 44.78
CA THR A 25 4.19 25.97 43.33
C THR A 25 4.88 24.72 42.79
N GLU A 26 5.81 24.11 43.52
CA GLU A 26 6.50 22.89 43.05
C GLU A 26 5.60 21.66 43.05
N ALA A 27 4.84 21.43 44.14
CA ALA A 27 3.90 20.31 44.22
C ALA A 27 2.75 20.46 43.20
N GLY A 28 2.30 21.69 42.95
CA GLY A 28 1.30 21.99 41.92
C GLY A 28 1.80 21.68 40.51
N TYR A 29 3.04 22.05 40.18
CA TYR A 29 3.65 21.77 38.88
C TYR A 29 3.84 20.26 38.63
N ILE A 30 4.33 19.52 39.62
CA ILE A 30 4.50 18.06 39.52
C ILE A 30 3.14 17.39 39.28
N SER A 31 2.11 17.78 40.04
CA SER A 31 0.76 17.24 39.89
C SER A 31 0.19 17.51 38.49
N LEU A 32 0.39 18.73 37.98
CA LEU A 32 -0.02 19.10 36.62
C LEU A 32 0.70 18.25 35.56
N LEU A 33 2.02 18.07 35.69
CA LEU A 33 2.81 17.23 34.78
C LEU A 33 2.32 15.78 34.76
N VAL A 34 2.04 15.20 35.93
CA VAL A 34 1.51 13.83 36.02
C VAL A 34 0.16 13.71 35.33
N ILE A 35 -0.76 14.66 35.55
CA ILE A 35 -2.08 14.68 34.91
C ILE A 35 -1.93 14.78 33.38
N VAL A 36 -1.06 15.66 32.89
CA VAL A 36 -0.80 15.82 31.45
C VAL A 36 -0.22 14.53 30.86
N CYS A 37 0.79 13.93 31.50
CA CYS A 37 1.38 12.67 31.06
C CYS A 37 0.34 11.53 31.02
N ALA A 38 -0.50 11.42 32.04
CA ALA A 38 -1.58 10.43 32.10
C ALA A 38 -2.62 10.63 30.99
N ALA A 39 -3.00 11.88 30.71
CA ALA A 39 -3.92 12.22 29.64
C ALA A 39 -3.33 11.87 28.26
N VAL A 40 -2.06 12.19 28.02
CA VAL A 40 -1.35 11.82 26.78
C VAL A 40 -1.28 10.30 26.62
N PHE A 41 -0.90 9.58 27.68
CA PHE A 41 -0.83 8.12 27.66
C PHE A 41 -2.19 7.47 27.39
N TYR A 42 -3.25 7.97 28.05
CA TYR A 42 -4.62 7.53 27.82
C TYR A 42 -5.05 7.78 26.37
N PHE A 43 -4.77 8.96 25.82
CA PHE A 43 -5.09 9.31 24.45
C PHE A 43 -4.38 8.39 23.45
N ILE A 44 -3.08 8.13 23.61
CA ILE A 44 -2.31 7.20 22.78
C ILE A 44 -2.93 5.79 22.85
N SER A 45 -3.19 5.29 24.05
CA SER A 45 -3.79 3.96 24.26
C SER A 45 -5.18 3.84 23.63
N TRP A 46 -6.00 4.89 23.72
CA TRP A 46 -7.31 4.94 23.11
C TRP A 46 -7.24 4.93 21.58
N MET A 47 -6.28 5.66 20.99
CA MET A 47 -6.03 5.65 19.55
C MET A 47 -5.59 4.27 19.06
N ASP A 48 -4.69 3.61 19.79
CA ASP A 48 -4.23 2.27 19.44
C ASP A 48 -5.36 1.25 19.48
N ARG A 49 -6.20 1.28 20.52
CA ARG A 49 -7.40 0.42 20.62
C ARG A 49 -8.40 0.66 19.48
N ARG A 50 -8.58 1.92 19.05
CA ARG A 50 -9.44 2.26 17.90
C ARG A 50 -8.87 1.71 16.59
N ARG A 51 -7.57 1.83 16.39
CA ARG A 51 -6.88 1.24 15.24
C ARG A 51 -7.05 -0.28 15.24
N GLU A 52 -6.78 -0.94 16.36
CA GLU A 52 -6.97 -2.39 16.47
C GLU A 52 -8.39 -2.84 16.12
N LYS A 53 -9.42 -2.20 16.69
CA LYS A 53 -10.82 -2.51 16.37
C LYS A 53 -11.14 -2.34 14.88
N CYS A 54 -10.62 -1.28 14.25
CA CYS A 54 -10.77 -1.05 12.82
C CYS A 54 -10.15 -2.20 12.01
N TRP A 55 -8.91 -2.59 12.33
CA TRP A 55 -8.22 -3.68 11.62
C TRP A 55 -8.90 -5.03 11.81
N ARG A 56 -9.34 -5.37 13.03
CA ARG A 56 -10.07 -6.62 13.31
C ARG A 56 -11.36 -6.70 12.50
N ARG A 57 -12.16 -5.63 12.45
CA ARG A 57 -13.42 -5.59 11.65
C ARG A 57 -13.17 -5.73 10.15
N VAL A 58 -12.15 -5.07 9.62
CA VAL A 58 -11.76 -5.24 8.21
C VAL A 58 -11.33 -6.68 7.96
N GLY A 59 -10.57 -7.27 8.88
CA GLY A 59 -10.18 -8.67 8.81
C GLY A 59 -11.39 -9.62 8.76
N GLU A 60 -12.28 -9.51 9.74
CA GLU A 60 -13.51 -10.30 9.85
C GLU A 60 -14.40 -10.16 8.62
N SER A 61 -14.67 -8.94 8.16
CA SER A 61 -15.55 -8.68 7.00
C SER A 61 -14.99 -9.18 5.67
N ARG A 62 -13.66 -9.35 5.56
CA ARG A 62 -12.98 -9.84 4.35
C ARG A 62 -12.46 -11.26 4.47
N GLY A 63 -12.72 -11.95 5.58
CA GLY A 63 -12.18 -13.29 5.83
C GLY A 63 -10.64 -13.32 5.94
N LEU A 64 -10.02 -12.20 6.30
CA LEU A 64 -8.58 -12.10 6.56
C LEU A 64 -8.30 -12.33 8.04
N ARG A 65 -7.22 -13.06 8.34
CA ARG A 65 -6.77 -13.30 9.71
C ARG A 65 -6.03 -12.09 10.24
N TYR A 66 -6.46 -11.60 11.41
CA TYR A 66 -5.71 -10.62 12.19
C TYR A 66 -4.57 -11.30 12.94
N ASP A 67 -3.37 -10.74 12.81
CA ASP A 67 -2.14 -11.17 13.46
C ASP A 67 -1.67 -10.07 14.41
N ASP A 68 -1.67 -10.40 15.71
CA ASP A 68 -1.27 -9.54 16.83
C ASP A 68 0.11 -9.90 17.40
N SER A 69 0.87 -10.78 16.75
CA SER A 69 2.19 -11.21 17.22
C SER A 69 3.28 -10.12 17.11
N GLY A 70 3.02 -9.03 16.37
CA GLY A 70 3.97 -7.95 16.12
C GLY A 70 3.62 -6.62 16.79
N SER A 71 4.55 -5.66 16.75
CA SER A 71 4.32 -4.29 17.26
C SER A 71 3.28 -3.49 16.47
N TYR A 72 2.87 -3.99 15.30
CA TYR A 72 1.95 -3.32 14.40
C TYR A 72 0.87 -4.30 13.91
N PRO A 73 -0.36 -3.80 13.68
CA PRO A 73 -1.43 -4.64 13.19
C PRO A 73 -1.12 -5.18 11.80
N LYS A 74 -1.44 -6.45 11.59
CA LYS A 74 -1.27 -7.16 10.32
C LYS A 74 -2.53 -7.97 10.00
N LEU A 75 -2.91 -7.99 8.73
CA LEU A 75 -3.93 -8.86 8.16
C LEU A 75 -3.27 -9.74 7.11
N GLY A 76 -3.64 -11.02 7.08
CA GLY A 76 -3.18 -11.96 6.06
C GLY A 76 -4.27 -12.97 5.71
N GLY A 77 -4.38 -13.34 4.44
CA GLY A 77 -5.34 -14.34 4.00
C GLY A 77 -5.45 -14.42 2.48
N THR A 78 -6.56 -14.98 2.02
CA THR A 78 -6.88 -15.06 0.59
C THR A 78 -8.25 -14.46 0.32
N ILE A 79 -8.38 -13.72 -0.77
CA ILE A 79 -9.65 -13.16 -1.24
C ILE A 79 -9.78 -13.54 -2.71
N ASN A 80 -10.80 -14.31 -3.07
CA ASN A 80 -11.01 -14.81 -4.44
C ASN A 80 -9.78 -15.49 -5.05
N GLY A 81 -9.04 -16.27 -4.24
CA GLY A 81 -7.81 -16.96 -4.66
C GLY A 81 -6.55 -16.08 -4.63
N VAL A 82 -6.67 -14.76 -4.51
CA VAL A 82 -5.53 -13.83 -4.42
C VAL A 82 -5.00 -13.81 -2.98
N THR A 83 -3.70 -14.04 -2.80
CA THR A 83 -3.06 -13.91 -1.49
C THR A 83 -2.86 -12.44 -1.15
N VAL A 84 -3.37 -11.99 0.00
CA VAL A 84 -3.34 -10.60 0.43
C VAL A 84 -2.68 -10.47 1.80
N VAL A 85 -1.82 -9.45 1.95
CA VAL A 85 -1.28 -9.03 3.25
C VAL A 85 -1.43 -7.53 3.39
N ALA A 86 -2.04 -7.07 4.48
CA ALA A 86 -2.04 -5.66 4.87
C ALA A 86 -1.25 -5.51 6.17
N GLU A 87 -0.36 -4.53 6.26
CA GLU A 87 0.44 -4.28 7.46
C GLU A 87 0.82 -2.81 7.58
N VAL A 88 1.11 -2.36 8.80
CA VAL A 88 1.71 -1.04 9.00
C VAL A 88 3.23 -1.16 8.95
N ILE A 89 3.85 -0.42 8.04
CA ILE A 89 5.30 -0.31 7.91
C ILE A 89 5.79 1.07 8.35
N ARG A 90 7.03 1.12 8.83
CA ARG A 90 7.74 2.38 9.08
C ARG A 90 8.44 2.83 7.80
N VAL A 91 8.16 4.04 7.35
CA VAL A 91 8.79 4.68 6.20
C VAL A 91 9.48 5.95 6.69
N GLN A 92 10.81 5.88 6.83
CA GLN A 92 11.62 6.93 7.46
C GLN A 92 11.13 7.28 8.88
N LYS A 93 10.58 8.49 9.07
CA LYS A 93 10.04 8.99 10.34
C LYS A 93 8.52 8.80 10.47
N ASN A 94 7.85 8.31 9.43
CA ASN A 94 6.40 8.15 9.36
C ASN A 94 5.99 6.68 9.31
N TYR A 95 4.70 6.44 9.50
CA TYR A 95 4.07 5.12 9.35
C TYR A 95 3.16 5.13 8.13
N ALA A 96 3.11 4.01 7.44
CA ALA A 96 2.26 3.82 6.27
C ALA A 96 1.59 2.45 6.33
N VAL A 97 0.38 2.34 5.81
CA VAL A 97 -0.21 1.03 5.49
C VAL A 97 0.39 0.56 4.16
N ARG A 98 0.95 -0.64 4.17
CA ARG A 98 1.30 -1.38 2.96
C ARG A 98 0.28 -2.49 2.78
N VAL A 99 -0.37 -2.51 1.63
CA VAL A 99 -1.21 -3.63 1.20
C VAL A 99 -0.52 -4.31 0.03
N THR A 100 -0.37 -5.62 0.10
CA THR A 100 0.24 -6.44 -0.93
C THR A 100 -0.76 -7.49 -1.41
N ALA A 101 -0.79 -7.72 -2.71
CA ALA A 101 -1.53 -8.80 -3.32
C ALA A 101 -0.62 -9.54 -4.30
N ARG A 102 -0.64 -10.87 -4.23
CA ARG A 102 0.08 -11.75 -5.17
C ARG A 102 -0.94 -12.41 -6.09
N PRO A 103 -0.91 -12.12 -7.40
CA PRO A 103 -1.64 -12.90 -8.41
C PRO A 103 -1.25 -14.38 -8.32
N SER A 104 -2.18 -15.27 -8.64
CA SER A 104 -1.95 -16.72 -8.66
C SER A 104 -1.13 -17.15 -9.87
N THR A 105 -1.15 -16.35 -10.93
CA THR A 105 -0.41 -16.55 -12.18
C THR A 105 0.98 -15.91 -12.13
N THR A 106 1.91 -16.48 -12.89
CA THR A 106 3.25 -15.91 -13.07
C THR A 106 3.17 -14.73 -14.03
N LEU A 107 3.54 -13.54 -13.54
CA LEU A 107 3.66 -12.36 -14.39
C LEU A 107 4.94 -12.42 -15.24
N PRO A 108 5.01 -11.70 -16.38
CA PRO A 108 6.22 -11.57 -17.17
C PRO A 108 7.45 -11.20 -16.32
N GLU A 109 8.59 -11.80 -16.64
CA GLU A 109 9.83 -11.55 -15.91
C GLU A 109 10.24 -10.08 -16.01
N GLY A 110 10.70 -9.53 -14.89
CA GLY A 110 11.07 -8.12 -14.79
C GLY A 110 9.89 -7.15 -14.88
N LEU A 111 8.63 -7.62 -14.87
CA LEU A 111 7.48 -6.73 -14.90
C LEU A 111 7.53 -5.74 -13.73
N PHE A 112 7.58 -4.46 -14.09
CA PHE A 112 7.58 -3.36 -13.16
C PHE A 112 6.60 -2.28 -13.63
N ILE A 113 5.72 -1.85 -12.73
CA ILE A 113 4.72 -0.82 -12.99
C ILE A 113 4.75 0.19 -11.87
N ARG A 114 4.79 1.47 -12.21
CA ARG A 114 4.69 2.57 -11.24
C ARG A 114 3.98 3.78 -11.87
N PRO A 115 3.29 4.62 -11.09
CA PRO A 115 2.70 5.83 -11.62
C PRO A 115 3.75 6.80 -12.15
N GLU A 116 3.40 7.49 -13.24
CA GLU A 116 4.19 8.57 -13.81
C GLU A 116 4.16 9.77 -12.85
N GLY A 117 5.32 10.41 -12.62
CA GLY A 117 5.43 11.59 -11.73
C GLY A 117 6.04 11.34 -10.34
N LEU A 118 6.16 10.09 -9.87
CA LEU A 118 6.88 9.80 -8.61
C LEU A 118 8.39 10.01 -8.70
N PHE A 119 8.95 10.15 -9.90
CA PHE A 119 10.35 10.47 -10.09
C PHE A 119 10.56 11.26 -11.40
N GLN A 120 10.96 12.53 -11.29
CA GLN A 120 11.50 13.29 -12.42
C GLN A 120 12.93 12.84 -12.81
N LYS A 121 13.56 11.88 -12.09
CA LYS A 121 15.02 11.62 -12.19
C LYS A 121 15.50 10.18 -11.97
N VAL A 122 14.64 9.15 -11.99
CA VAL A 122 15.14 7.75 -11.95
C VAL A 122 15.31 7.26 -13.38
N GLY A 123 16.26 7.89 -14.07
CA GLY A 123 16.92 7.29 -15.21
C GLY A 123 18.12 6.48 -14.71
N LYS A 124 18.30 5.28 -15.28
CA LYS A 124 19.51 4.43 -15.25
C LYS A 124 19.71 3.43 -14.10
N ALA A 125 18.98 3.49 -12.98
CA ALA A 125 19.28 2.59 -11.85
C ALA A 125 18.69 1.16 -11.96
N LEU A 126 17.73 0.90 -12.87
CA LEU A 126 17.06 -0.41 -12.99
C LEU A 126 17.27 -1.12 -14.34
N GLY A 127 18.12 -0.59 -15.22
CA GLY A 127 18.56 -1.27 -16.46
C GLY A 127 17.49 -1.57 -17.52
N GLY A 128 16.20 -1.57 -17.18
CA GLY A 128 15.10 -1.77 -18.11
C GLY A 128 14.74 -0.49 -18.86
N GLU A 129 14.51 -0.63 -20.17
CA GLU A 129 13.95 0.43 -21.01
C GLU A 129 12.45 0.57 -20.71
N ASP A 130 11.96 1.82 -20.70
CA ASP A 130 10.54 2.11 -20.52
C ASP A 130 9.75 1.62 -21.74
N ILE A 131 8.77 0.75 -21.52
CA ILE A 131 7.94 0.16 -22.56
C ILE A 131 6.70 1.04 -22.77
N GLN A 132 6.59 1.63 -23.96
CA GLN A 132 5.34 2.24 -24.42
C GLN A 132 4.36 1.14 -24.82
N VAL A 133 3.15 1.15 -24.25
CA VAL A 133 2.10 0.16 -24.55
C VAL A 133 1.20 0.59 -25.71
N GLY A 134 1.28 1.85 -26.12
CA GLY A 134 0.49 2.40 -27.22
C GLY A 134 -0.95 2.70 -26.80
N ASP A 135 -1.18 2.91 -25.50
CA ASP A 135 -2.43 3.41 -24.96
C ASP A 135 -2.13 4.73 -24.24
N LEU A 136 -2.53 5.84 -24.87
CA LEU A 136 -2.18 7.18 -24.41
C LEU A 136 -2.63 7.46 -22.97
N GLN A 137 -3.71 6.82 -22.49
CA GLN A 137 -4.13 7.01 -21.11
C GLN A 137 -3.17 6.29 -20.16
N LEU A 138 -2.84 5.02 -20.44
CA LEU A 138 -1.92 4.25 -19.62
C LEU A 138 -0.50 4.83 -19.64
N ASP A 139 0.02 5.14 -20.83
CA ASP A 139 1.39 5.64 -21.03
C ASP A 139 1.61 7.02 -20.38
N LYS A 140 0.55 7.81 -20.18
CA LYS A 140 0.59 9.11 -19.46
C LYS A 140 0.46 8.98 -17.94
N ARG A 141 0.11 7.80 -17.45
CA ARG A 141 -0.27 7.57 -16.05
C ARG A 141 0.70 6.63 -15.37
N TYR A 142 1.36 5.77 -16.13
CA TYR A 142 2.22 4.71 -15.63
C TYR A 142 3.46 4.56 -16.50
N ILE A 143 4.55 4.19 -15.83
CA ILE A 143 5.77 3.71 -16.46
C ILE A 143 5.74 2.18 -16.36
N PHE A 144 5.97 1.53 -17.50
CA PHE A 144 6.04 0.08 -17.62
C PHE A 144 7.46 -0.35 -17.97
N GLN A 145 7.95 -1.40 -17.32
CA GLN A 145 9.20 -2.06 -17.66
C GLN A 145 9.00 -3.57 -17.59
N GLY A 146 9.82 -4.32 -18.32
CA GLY A 146 9.71 -5.77 -18.43
C GLY A 146 10.83 -6.32 -19.30
N GLN A 147 11.23 -7.57 -19.06
CA GLN A 147 12.29 -8.21 -19.84
C GLN A 147 11.83 -8.60 -21.25
N ASP A 148 10.55 -8.95 -21.40
CA ASP A 148 9.90 -9.22 -22.68
C ASP A 148 8.88 -8.10 -22.98
N PRO A 149 9.24 -7.11 -23.83
CA PRO A 149 8.35 -6.01 -24.14
C PRO A 149 7.04 -6.43 -24.82
N ILE A 150 7.04 -7.53 -25.60
CA ILE A 150 5.85 -7.96 -26.34
C ILE A 150 4.82 -8.50 -25.34
N LYS A 151 5.22 -9.48 -24.51
CA LYS A 151 4.33 -10.05 -23.48
C LYS A 151 3.86 -9.00 -22.47
N THR A 152 4.75 -8.06 -22.11
CA THR A 152 4.39 -6.96 -21.22
C THR A 152 3.31 -6.08 -21.84
N ARG A 153 3.45 -5.67 -23.11
CA ARG A 153 2.41 -4.87 -23.79
C ARG A 153 1.08 -5.62 -23.89
N GLU A 154 1.10 -6.89 -24.28
CA GLU A 154 -0.12 -7.71 -24.40
C GLU A 154 -0.86 -7.81 -23.06
N LEU A 155 -0.14 -8.09 -21.97
CA LEU A 155 -0.71 -8.17 -20.63
C LEU A 155 -1.33 -6.84 -20.20
N ILE A 156 -0.61 -5.73 -20.38
CA ILE A 156 -1.07 -4.40 -19.93
C ILE A 156 -2.24 -3.89 -20.76
N LYS A 157 -2.25 -4.15 -22.07
CA LYS A 157 -3.36 -3.77 -22.96
C LYS A 157 -4.60 -4.60 -22.77
N HIS A 158 -4.51 -5.74 -22.08
CA HIS A 158 -5.66 -6.57 -21.79
C HIS A 158 -6.74 -5.73 -21.06
N PRO A 159 -8.02 -5.74 -21.52
CA PRO A 159 -9.04 -4.84 -21.01
C PRO A 159 -9.21 -4.87 -19.49
N ALA A 160 -9.16 -6.07 -18.89
CA ALA A 160 -9.28 -6.22 -17.44
C ALA A 160 -8.16 -5.50 -16.67
N VAL A 161 -6.91 -5.58 -17.14
CA VAL A 161 -5.75 -4.95 -16.49
C VAL A 161 -5.82 -3.44 -16.68
N LYS A 162 -6.09 -2.98 -17.90
CA LYS A 162 -6.28 -1.56 -18.21
C LYS A 162 -7.34 -0.92 -17.32
N ASP A 163 -8.52 -1.52 -17.23
CA ASP A 163 -9.63 -0.98 -16.44
C ASP A 163 -9.29 -0.94 -14.95
N ALA A 164 -8.66 -2.01 -14.44
CA ALA A 164 -8.21 -2.07 -13.05
C ALA A 164 -7.18 -0.96 -12.73
N LEU A 165 -6.15 -0.78 -13.57
CA LEU A 165 -5.14 0.26 -13.41
C LEU A 165 -5.77 1.67 -13.45
N LEU A 166 -6.61 1.96 -14.44
CA LEU A 166 -7.24 3.28 -14.57
C LEU A 166 -8.22 3.58 -13.44
N SER A 167 -8.89 2.56 -12.90
CA SER A 167 -9.80 2.72 -11.75
C SER A 167 -9.04 3.07 -10.47
N LEU A 168 -7.87 2.47 -10.26
CA LEU A 168 -7.06 2.66 -9.06
C LEU A 168 -6.53 4.08 -8.96
N GLN A 169 -6.04 4.64 -10.06
CA GLN A 169 -5.40 5.95 -10.06
C GLN A 169 -6.33 7.06 -9.55
N LYS A 170 -7.64 6.91 -9.67
CA LYS A 170 -8.61 7.87 -9.12
C LYS A 170 -8.49 8.06 -7.61
N HIS A 171 -7.77 7.16 -6.93
CA HIS A 171 -7.71 7.10 -5.48
C HIS A 171 -6.28 7.13 -4.91
N THR A 172 -5.27 6.75 -5.69
CA THR A 172 -3.89 6.69 -5.21
C THR A 172 -2.86 6.71 -6.34
N ASP A 173 -1.75 7.38 -6.07
CA ASP A 173 -0.54 7.36 -6.89
C ASP A 173 0.56 6.48 -6.26
N SER A 174 0.24 5.64 -5.26
CA SER A 174 1.25 4.89 -4.52
C SER A 174 1.46 3.45 -4.98
N MET A 175 0.62 2.97 -5.91
CA MET A 175 0.67 1.59 -6.34
C MET A 175 1.95 1.27 -7.11
N ARG A 176 2.46 0.06 -6.93
CA ARG A 176 3.56 -0.48 -7.71
C ARG A 176 3.34 -1.96 -7.99
N VAL A 177 3.84 -2.44 -9.12
CA VAL A 177 4.01 -3.87 -9.37
C VAL A 177 5.50 -4.13 -9.48
N GLU A 178 5.99 -5.12 -8.74
CA GLU A 178 7.40 -5.51 -8.75
C GLU A 178 7.49 -6.99 -8.34
N GLN A 179 8.28 -7.78 -9.08
CA GLN A 179 8.55 -9.19 -8.78
C GLN A 179 7.27 -10.03 -8.60
N GLY A 180 6.27 -9.82 -9.47
CA GLY A 180 5.01 -10.57 -9.41
C GLY A 180 4.11 -10.22 -8.22
N VAL A 181 4.36 -9.10 -7.55
CA VAL A 181 3.54 -8.65 -6.42
C VAL A 181 3.05 -7.23 -6.68
N VAL A 182 1.78 -7.00 -6.40
CA VAL A 182 1.13 -5.69 -6.47
C VAL A 182 1.14 -5.09 -5.06
N TYR A 183 1.71 -3.90 -4.92
CA TYR A 183 1.82 -3.18 -3.65
C TYR A 183 1.09 -1.85 -3.74
N LEU A 184 0.44 -1.45 -2.66
CA LEU A 184 -0.10 -0.10 -2.47
C LEU A 184 0.37 0.42 -1.11
N ARG A 185 0.76 1.70 -1.06
CA ARG A 185 1.36 2.31 0.13
C ARG A 185 0.71 3.64 0.44
N GLU A 186 0.00 3.69 1.56
CA GLU A 186 -0.72 4.90 1.95
C GLU A 186 -0.12 5.48 3.23
N PRO A 187 0.10 6.81 3.31
CA PRO A 187 0.77 7.45 4.45
C PRO A 187 -0.06 7.45 5.75
N GLU A 188 -1.22 6.78 5.77
CA GLU A 188 -2.08 6.66 6.95
C GLU A 188 -1.83 5.36 7.71
N GLN A 189 -2.16 5.35 9.01
CA GLN A 189 -2.02 4.18 9.88
C GLN A 189 -3.25 3.25 9.89
N GLY A 190 -4.05 3.26 8.81
CA GLY A 190 -5.23 2.39 8.67
C GLY A 190 -6.27 2.64 9.77
N ARG A 191 -6.59 3.91 10.05
CA ARG A 191 -7.57 4.30 11.09
C ARG A 191 -9.01 4.32 10.58
N SER A 192 -9.20 4.28 9.27
CA SER A 192 -10.50 4.28 8.62
C SER A 192 -10.77 2.92 8.01
N GLU A 193 -11.83 2.27 8.50
CA GLU A 193 -12.30 0.97 8.03
C GLU A 193 -12.63 1.02 6.54
N ALA A 194 -13.36 2.05 6.09
CA ALA A 194 -13.71 2.25 4.70
C ALA A 194 -12.49 2.42 3.78
N ARG A 195 -11.47 3.18 4.21
CA ARG A 195 -10.25 3.37 3.40
C ARG A 195 -9.43 2.09 3.31
N LEU A 196 -9.18 1.42 4.44
CA LEU A 196 -8.42 0.17 4.47
C LEU A 196 -9.10 -0.91 3.62
N THR A 197 -10.42 -1.03 3.75
CA THR A 197 -11.24 -1.95 2.93
C THR A 197 -11.08 -1.64 1.45
N ARG A 198 -11.23 -0.37 1.05
CA ARG A 198 -11.07 0.05 -0.34
C ARG A 198 -9.67 -0.27 -0.88
N TYR A 199 -8.61 -0.05 -0.11
CA TYR A 199 -7.24 -0.37 -0.55
C TYR A 199 -7.03 -1.86 -0.76
N ILE A 200 -7.59 -2.70 0.12
CA ILE A 200 -7.59 -4.16 -0.03
C ILE A 200 -8.35 -4.56 -1.30
N ASP A 201 -9.57 -4.06 -1.49
CA ASP A 201 -10.40 -4.41 -2.64
C ASP A 201 -9.74 -4.00 -3.97
N GLN A 202 -9.13 -2.82 -4.00
CA GLN A 202 -8.44 -2.31 -5.18
C GLN A 202 -7.21 -3.15 -5.55
N ILE A 203 -6.38 -3.51 -4.58
CA ILE A 203 -5.18 -4.32 -4.86
C ILE A 203 -5.56 -5.75 -5.29
N VAL A 204 -6.63 -6.31 -4.69
CA VAL A 204 -7.18 -7.61 -5.07
C VAL A 204 -7.74 -7.56 -6.50
N ALA A 205 -8.48 -6.50 -6.84
CA ALA A 205 -9.02 -6.34 -8.19
C ALA A 205 -7.92 -6.28 -9.26
N ILE A 206 -6.81 -5.61 -8.98
CA ILE A 206 -5.65 -5.55 -9.89
C ILE A 206 -4.99 -6.93 -10.02
N ALA A 207 -4.75 -7.61 -8.89
CA ALA A 207 -4.15 -8.94 -8.92
C ALA A 207 -5.03 -9.95 -9.67
N ALA A 208 -6.34 -9.93 -9.44
CA ALA A 208 -7.31 -10.76 -10.16
C ALA A 208 -7.39 -10.39 -11.65
N ALA A 209 -7.24 -9.11 -12.00
CA ALA A 209 -7.17 -8.68 -13.39
C ALA A 209 -5.93 -9.22 -14.11
N PHE A 210 -4.79 -9.29 -13.43
CA PHE A 210 -3.60 -9.96 -13.95
C PHE A 210 -3.83 -11.46 -14.13
N ASP A 211 -4.42 -12.15 -13.15
CA ASP A 211 -4.74 -13.57 -13.27
C ASP A 211 -5.65 -13.88 -14.45
N LYS A 212 -6.68 -13.05 -14.64
CA LYS A 212 -7.58 -13.16 -15.79
C LYS A 212 -6.83 -12.94 -17.10
N ALA A 213 -6.05 -11.87 -17.22
CA ALA A 213 -5.32 -11.55 -18.44
C ALA A 213 -4.27 -12.62 -18.79
N ALA A 214 -3.52 -13.10 -17.81
CA ALA A 214 -2.56 -14.18 -18.01
C ALA A 214 -3.26 -15.47 -18.44
N SER A 215 -4.41 -15.80 -17.84
CA SER A 215 -5.19 -16.98 -18.23
C SER A 215 -5.77 -16.88 -19.64
N ASP A 216 -6.21 -15.69 -20.06
CA ASP A 216 -6.76 -15.46 -21.39
C ASP A 216 -5.66 -15.48 -22.46
N LEU A 217 -4.47 -14.93 -22.17
CA LEU A 217 -3.31 -14.97 -23.07
C LEU A 217 -2.63 -16.36 -23.13
N ALA A 218 -2.78 -17.18 -22.09
CA ALA A 218 -2.22 -18.54 -22.06
C ALA A 218 -3.09 -19.58 -22.80
N LYS A 219 -4.37 -19.27 -23.07
CA LYS A 219 -5.18 -20.13 -23.93
C LYS A 219 -4.52 -20.13 -25.31
N PRO A 220 -4.01 -21.27 -25.79
CA PRO A 220 -3.46 -21.32 -27.14
C PRO A 220 -4.54 -20.80 -28.08
N ASP A 221 -4.16 -19.93 -29.01
CA ASP A 221 -5.01 -19.60 -30.16
C ASP A 221 -5.48 -20.93 -30.70
N THR A 222 -6.72 -21.32 -30.38
CA THR A 222 -7.28 -22.56 -30.88
C THR A 222 -7.24 -22.33 -32.38
N PRO A 223 -6.40 -23.05 -33.14
CA PRO A 223 -6.23 -22.77 -34.55
C PRO A 223 -7.63 -22.72 -35.13
N PRO A 224 -8.00 -21.64 -35.84
CA PRO A 224 -9.36 -21.48 -36.36
C PRO A 224 -9.71 -22.81 -36.99
N ALA A 225 -10.76 -23.46 -36.46
CA ALA A 225 -11.09 -24.82 -36.83
C ALA A 225 -10.99 -24.91 -38.34
N LEU A 226 -10.04 -25.71 -38.84
CA LEU A 226 -9.80 -25.79 -40.27
C LEU A 226 -11.17 -26.01 -40.92
N PRO A 227 -11.60 -25.16 -41.86
CA PRO A 227 -12.90 -25.32 -42.47
C PRO A 227 -13.04 -26.78 -42.93
N PRO A 228 -14.18 -27.44 -42.68
CA PRO A 228 -14.34 -28.88 -42.94
C PRO A 228 -14.03 -29.28 -44.39
N GLU A 229 -14.03 -28.31 -45.32
CA GLU A 229 -13.62 -28.49 -46.72
C GLU A 229 -12.12 -28.78 -46.93
N ALA A 230 -11.23 -28.38 -46.01
CA ALA A 230 -9.79 -28.65 -46.16
C ALA A 230 -9.42 -30.14 -45.93
N LEU A 231 -10.34 -30.95 -45.40
CA LEU A 231 -10.15 -32.39 -45.21
C LEU A 231 -10.81 -33.24 -46.31
N ALA A 232 -11.60 -32.65 -47.22
CA ALA A 232 -12.37 -33.40 -48.21
C ALA A 232 -11.66 -33.57 -49.58
N SER A 233 -10.61 -32.81 -49.89
CA SER A 233 -10.04 -32.78 -51.26
C SER A 233 -8.82 -33.69 -51.50
N ASN A 234 -8.34 -34.43 -50.50
CA ASN A 234 -7.16 -35.30 -50.64
C ASN A 234 -7.49 -36.79 -50.74
N SER A 235 -8.63 -37.14 -51.32
CA SER A 235 -8.91 -38.50 -51.83
C SER A 235 -8.33 -38.66 -53.25
N GLY A 236 -7.04 -38.28 -53.39
CA GLY A 236 -6.29 -38.58 -54.61
C GLY A 236 -6.35 -40.07 -54.86
N GLU A 237 -6.97 -40.45 -55.97
CA GLU A 237 -6.89 -41.79 -56.52
C GLU A 237 -5.41 -42.20 -56.63
N PRO A 238 -5.04 -43.45 -56.30
CA PRO A 238 -3.72 -43.98 -56.57
C PRO A 238 -3.53 -44.11 -58.08
N GLY A 239 -3.17 -43.00 -58.74
CA GLY A 239 -2.83 -42.96 -60.15
C GLY A 239 -1.44 -43.50 -60.39
N ASP A 240 -1.40 -44.61 -61.13
CA ASP A 240 -0.28 -45.38 -61.67
C ASP A 240 1.06 -44.65 -61.82
N TRP A 241 2.07 -45.14 -61.08
CA TRP A 241 3.49 -44.91 -61.31
C TRP A 241 4.16 -46.24 -61.69
N TRP A 242 3.84 -46.77 -62.87
CA TRP A 242 4.60 -47.84 -63.53
C TRP A 242 4.61 -47.61 -65.04
#